data_AF-A0A9N9VIP6-F1
#
_entry.id   AF-A0A9N9VIP6-F1
#
_cell.length_a   1.000
_cell.length_b   1.000
_cell.length_c   1.000
_cell.angle_alpha   90.00
_cell.angle_beta   90.00
_cell.angle_gamma   90.00
#
_symmetry.space_group_name_H-M   'P 1'
#
loop_
_entity.id
_entity.type
_entity.pdbx_description
1 polymer ?
#
loop_
_entity_poly.entity_id
_entity_poly.type
_entity_poly.pdbx_seq_one_letter_code
_entity_poly.pdbx_strand_id
1 'polypeptide(L)'
;MLPRSLLAVCALAAGAAASALPRANGACTNIAVRKEWRELTNAEKAEYLRAAVCLRGLPKEKYAFVDAVTTRLDDLVYTHFALNTEIHFVANFLPWHRWYVQLHENLLRSECGFTGTQPYWDWSIDADAKDMPNSPLFDPVTGFGGDGKRTGSTEPGFERCVVDGPFANTNLTLAMGWPNMNDAGNRLHCFTREFNGGLGQDENGDSIIGDMQVGAYSSSVMKTIYGFDTYRDMSSMLEGLPHAQIHSIIFGDMGPATSPNEPLFFLHHANVDRAWAKWQGRNATRLADYTGFNDAARTIPASINDAMPIMQLGDVEPIVKDYMDIQAMCYSYSSST
;
A
#
# COMPACT_ATOMS: atom_id res chain seq x y z
N MET A 1 -32.08 51.72 -21.73
CA MET A 1 -31.28 51.75 -20.48
C MET A 1 -31.13 50.31 -20.02
N LEU A 2 -29.88 49.84 -19.91
CA LEU A 2 -29.47 48.42 -19.86
C LEU A 2 -29.95 47.65 -18.61
N PRO A 3 -30.12 46.32 -18.71
CA PRO A 3 -30.39 45.46 -17.57
C PRO A 3 -29.10 45.10 -16.81
N ARG A 4 -29.24 44.91 -15.49
CA ARG A 4 -28.16 44.53 -14.56
C ARG A 4 -27.64 43.13 -14.88
N SER A 5 -26.37 43.05 -15.28
CA SER A 5 -25.63 41.80 -15.46
C SER A 5 -25.32 41.14 -14.12
N LEU A 6 -25.71 39.87 -13.96
CA LEU A 6 -25.15 38.97 -12.96
C LEU A 6 -23.68 38.69 -13.32
N LEU A 7 -22.75 39.09 -12.45
CA LEU A 7 -21.37 38.62 -12.47
C LEU A 7 -21.34 37.22 -11.88
N ALA A 8 -21.38 36.21 -12.76
CA ALA A 8 -20.97 34.86 -12.41
C ALA A 8 -19.43 34.86 -12.32
N VAL A 9 -18.90 34.76 -11.11
CA VAL A 9 -17.48 34.46 -10.91
C VAL A 9 -17.30 32.98 -11.18
N CYS A 10 -16.91 32.62 -12.40
CA CYS A 10 -16.37 31.30 -12.70
C CYS A 10 -15.03 31.16 -11.96
N ALA A 11 -15.06 30.51 -10.80
CA ALA A 11 -13.85 29.93 -10.23
C ALA A 11 -13.41 28.80 -11.17
N LEU A 12 -12.36 29.04 -11.95
CA LEU A 12 -11.63 28.00 -12.66
C LEU A 12 -10.98 27.12 -11.58
N ALA A 13 -11.64 26.04 -11.19
CA ALA A 13 -10.97 24.92 -10.55
C ALA A 13 -10.00 24.34 -11.58
N ALA A 14 -8.72 24.71 -11.47
CA ALA A 14 -7.66 24.00 -12.17
C ALA A 14 -7.60 22.59 -11.55
N GLY A 15 -8.27 21.63 -12.19
CA GLY A 15 -8.06 20.22 -11.90
C GLY A 15 -6.59 19.94 -12.17
N ALA A 16 -5.81 19.71 -11.12
CA ALA A 16 -4.48 19.17 -11.24
C ALA A 16 -4.65 17.71 -11.65
N ALA A 17 -4.79 17.48 -12.95
CA ALA A 17 -4.71 16.13 -13.48
C ALA A 17 -3.39 15.53 -12.98
N ALA A 18 -3.47 14.41 -12.25
CA ALA A 18 -2.34 13.55 -12.00
C ALA A 18 -1.90 12.91 -13.34
N SER A 19 -1.36 13.73 -14.23
CA SER A 19 -0.65 13.26 -15.40
C SER A 19 0.59 12.54 -14.90
N ALA A 20 0.80 11.29 -15.34
CA ALA A 20 2.10 10.64 -15.21
C ALA A 20 3.15 11.62 -15.74
N LEU A 21 4.03 12.11 -14.85
CA LEU A 21 5.08 13.05 -15.23
C LEU A 21 5.85 12.45 -16.40
N PRO A 22 5.94 13.14 -17.56
CA PRO A 22 6.69 12.63 -18.70
C PRO A 22 8.14 12.43 -18.27
N ARG A 23 8.60 11.18 -18.30
CA ARG A 23 9.97 10.81 -17.94
C ARG A 23 10.91 11.44 -18.94
N ALA A 24 11.75 12.36 -18.47
CA ALA A 24 12.87 12.83 -19.28
C ALA A 24 13.80 11.63 -19.54
N ASN A 25 14.18 11.40 -20.79
CA ASN A 25 15.21 10.42 -21.22
C ASN A 25 16.64 10.79 -20.72
N GLY A 26 16.75 11.48 -19.58
CA GLY A 26 18.02 11.82 -18.95
C GLY A 26 18.30 10.87 -17.79
N ALA A 27 19.58 10.53 -17.60
CA ALA A 27 20.01 9.81 -16.41
C ALA A 27 19.61 10.59 -15.15
N CYS A 28 18.98 9.93 -14.19
CA CYS A 28 18.57 10.56 -12.94
C CYS A 28 19.78 11.14 -12.21
N THR A 29 19.80 12.46 -11.99
CA THR A 29 20.93 13.12 -11.32
C THR A 29 20.78 13.18 -9.81
N ASN A 30 19.53 13.15 -9.31
CA ASN A 30 19.21 13.25 -7.89
C ASN A 30 18.32 12.08 -7.49
N ILE A 31 18.94 10.97 -7.07
CA ILE A 31 18.22 9.77 -6.63
C ILE A 31 17.59 10.06 -5.26
N ALA A 32 16.26 9.96 -5.20
CA ALA A 32 15.51 10.06 -3.95
C ALA A 32 15.73 8.80 -3.10
N VAL A 33 15.98 8.95 -1.80
CA VAL A 33 16.23 7.81 -0.90
C VAL A 33 14.99 7.54 -0.06
N ARG A 34 14.29 6.43 -0.32
CA ARG A 34 13.24 5.89 0.54
C ARG A 34 13.87 5.27 1.78
N LYS A 35 13.51 5.77 2.96
CA LYS A 35 14.11 5.41 4.26
C LYS A 35 13.24 4.41 5.03
N GLU A 36 13.88 3.59 5.85
CA GLU A 36 13.16 2.74 6.81
C GLU A 36 12.53 3.64 7.90
N TRP A 37 11.34 3.30 8.40
CA TRP A 37 10.60 4.15 9.35
C TRP A 37 11.44 4.67 10.54
N ARG A 38 12.35 3.86 11.08
CA ARG A 38 13.22 4.20 12.24
C ARG A 38 14.35 5.15 11.89
N GLU A 39 14.70 5.27 10.60
CA GLU A 39 15.69 6.23 10.11
C GLU A 39 15.11 7.65 9.95
N LEU A 40 13.78 7.77 9.94
CA LEU A 40 13.12 9.08 9.88
C LEU A 40 13.21 9.77 11.24
N THR A 41 13.50 11.07 11.20
CA THR A 41 13.29 11.97 12.32
C THR A 41 11.80 12.08 12.67
N ASN A 42 11.48 12.48 13.90
CA ASN A 42 10.08 12.70 14.29
C ASN A 42 9.37 13.74 13.41
N ALA A 43 10.11 14.74 12.89
CA ALA A 43 9.56 15.72 11.95
C ALA A 43 9.23 15.10 10.59
N GLU A 44 10.09 14.24 10.05
CA GLU A 44 9.82 13.51 8.81
C GLU A 44 8.62 12.55 8.97
N LYS A 45 8.52 11.85 10.11
CA LYS A 45 7.37 11.00 10.44
C LYS A 45 6.08 11.80 10.50
N ALA A 46 6.07 12.90 11.24
CA ALA A 46 4.90 13.79 11.35
C ALA A 46 4.46 14.33 9.98
N GLU A 47 5.41 14.69 9.12
CA GLU A 47 5.12 15.20 7.77
C GLU A 47 4.51 14.13 6.86
N TYR A 48 5.00 12.89 6.90
CA TYR A 48 4.38 11.78 6.17
C TYR A 48 2.96 11.48 6.67
N LEU A 49 2.78 11.38 7.99
CA LEU A 49 1.47 11.10 8.61
C LEU A 49 0.45 12.20 8.28
N ARG A 50 0.86 13.48 8.34
CA ARG A 50 0.03 14.62 7.93
C ARG A 50 -0.44 14.49 6.48
N ALA A 51 0.49 14.19 5.56
CA ALA A 51 0.16 14.04 4.15
C ALA A 51 -0.77 12.85 3.89
N ALA A 52 -0.55 11.72 4.56
CA ALA A 52 -1.39 10.53 4.42
C ALA A 52 -2.82 10.75 4.97
N VAL A 53 -2.96 11.44 6.11
CA VAL A 53 -4.27 11.87 6.63
C VAL A 53 -4.95 12.84 5.66
N CYS A 54 -4.21 13.81 5.12
CA CYS A 54 -4.72 14.72 4.09
C CYS A 54 -5.29 13.95 2.89
N LEU A 55 -4.52 13.01 2.32
CA LEU A 55 -4.92 12.26 1.13
C LEU A 55 -6.20 11.46 1.38
N ARG A 56 -6.32 10.87 2.57
CA ARG A 56 -7.55 10.16 2.97
C ARG A 56 -8.76 11.09 3.09
N GLY A 57 -8.57 12.37 3.42
CA GLY A 57 -9.66 13.34 3.58
C GLY A 57 -10.05 14.10 2.31
N LEU A 58 -9.25 14.04 1.24
CA LEU A 58 -9.57 14.71 -0.03
C LEU A 58 -10.77 14.04 -0.71
N PRO A 59 -11.61 14.80 -1.44
CA PRO A 59 -12.71 14.21 -2.19
C PRO A 59 -12.20 13.32 -3.35
N LYS A 60 -12.96 12.28 -3.68
CA LYS A 60 -12.72 11.47 -4.90
C LYS A 60 -12.67 12.34 -6.15
N GLU A 61 -11.87 11.95 -7.15
CA GLU A 61 -12.05 12.43 -8.54
C GLU A 61 -12.48 11.31 -9.47
N LYS A 62 -12.24 10.05 -9.09
CA LYS A 62 -12.53 8.91 -9.96
C LYS A 62 -13.84 8.27 -9.54
N TYR A 63 -14.34 7.38 -10.40
CA TYR A 63 -15.48 6.53 -10.10
C TYR A 63 -16.73 7.31 -9.66
N ALA A 64 -17.06 8.38 -10.39
CA ALA A 64 -18.24 9.22 -10.09
C ALA A 64 -19.56 8.44 -10.01
N PHE A 65 -19.64 7.28 -10.66
CA PHE A 65 -20.78 6.37 -10.64
C PHE A 65 -20.80 5.37 -9.47
N VAL A 66 -19.75 5.33 -8.64
CA VAL A 66 -19.67 4.44 -7.47
C VAL A 66 -19.86 5.27 -6.21
N ASP A 67 -21.04 5.17 -5.60
CA ASP A 67 -21.40 5.94 -4.40
C ASP A 67 -20.50 5.62 -3.19
N ALA A 68 -19.97 4.40 -3.16
CA ALA A 68 -19.10 3.90 -2.09
C ALA A 68 -17.73 4.59 -2.07
N VAL A 69 -17.24 5.00 -3.24
CA VAL A 69 -16.00 5.75 -3.37
C VAL A 69 -16.33 7.18 -2.97
N THR A 70 -15.69 7.72 -1.96
CA THR A 70 -16.00 9.06 -1.42
C THR A 70 -14.77 9.96 -1.34
N THR A 71 -13.61 9.36 -1.10
CA THR A 71 -12.35 10.07 -0.90
C THR A 71 -11.34 9.79 -2.02
N ARG A 72 -10.28 10.58 -2.07
CA ARG A 72 -9.12 10.35 -2.94
C ARG A 72 -8.46 9.01 -2.64
N LEU A 73 -8.38 8.60 -1.36
CA LEU A 73 -7.87 7.28 -1.02
C LEU A 73 -8.82 6.16 -1.47
N ASP A 74 -10.13 6.38 -1.46
CA ASP A 74 -11.09 5.40 -1.98
C ASP A 74 -10.89 5.13 -3.48
N ASP A 75 -10.44 6.13 -4.26
CA ASP A 75 -10.09 5.92 -5.68
C ASP A 75 -9.01 4.83 -5.81
N LEU A 76 -8.02 4.87 -4.91
CA LEU A 76 -6.92 3.91 -4.85
C LEU A 76 -7.43 2.54 -4.38
N VAL A 77 -8.12 2.51 -3.24
CA VAL A 77 -8.69 1.29 -2.63
C VAL A 77 -9.59 0.55 -3.59
N TYR A 78 -10.52 1.24 -4.26
CA TYR A 78 -11.45 0.63 -5.19
C TYR A 78 -10.75 0.02 -6.39
N THR A 79 -9.73 0.69 -6.92
CA THR A 79 -8.95 0.17 -8.06
C THR A 79 -8.21 -1.10 -7.70
N HIS A 80 -7.52 -1.10 -6.55
CA HIS A 80 -6.82 -2.27 -6.04
C HIS A 80 -7.78 -3.46 -5.81
N PHE A 81 -8.95 -3.18 -5.22
CA PHE A 81 -10.00 -4.16 -5.02
C PHE A 81 -10.51 -4.74 -6.34
N ALA A 82 -10.88 -3.89 -7.29
CA ALA A 82 -11.47 -4.30 -8.57
C ALA A 82 -10.49 -5.08 -9.45
N LEU A 83 -9.18 -4.77 -9.35
CA LEU A 83 -8.13 -5.45 -10.09
C LEU A 83 -7.49 -6.62 -9.32
N ASN A 84 -8.04 -7.02 -8.17
CA ASN A 84 -7.40 -7.98 -7.26
C ASN A 84 -6.89 -9.26 -7.96
N THR A 85 -7.66 -9.83 -8.89
CA THR A 85 -7.27 -11.05 -9.63
C THR A 85 -6.31 -10.81 -10.81
N GLU A 86 -6.08 -9.56 -11.18
CA GLU A 86 -5.18 -9.13 -12.26
C GLU A 86 -3.84 -8.60 -11.74
N ILE A 87 -3.72 -8.44 -10.42
CA ILE A 87 -2.53 -7.87 -9.76
C ILE A 87 -1.96 -8.77 -8.65
N HIS A 88 -2.63 -9.87 -8.27
CA HIS A 88 -2.13 -10.84 -7.28
C HIS A 88 -2.00 -12.24 -7.86
N PHE A 89 -0.97 -12.97 -7.45
CA PHE A 89 -0.58 -14.30 -7.88
C PHE A 89 -0.42 -14.41 -9.40
N VAL A 90 0.04 -13.32 -10.00
CA VAL A 90 0.30 -13.14 -11.43
C VAL A 90 1.63 -12.42 -11.63
N ALA A 91 2.16 -12.46 -12.85
CA ALA A 91 3.42 -11.77 -13.17
C ALA A 91 3.40 -10.29 -12.80
N ASN A 92 2.25 -9.64 -12.96
CA ASN A 92 2.08 -8.21 -12.79
C ASN A 92 2.19 -7.72 -11.32
N PHE A 93 2.21 -8.63 -10.34
CA PHE A 93 2.21 -8.29 -8.91
C PHE A 93 3.24 -7.23 -8.53
N LEU A 94 4.54 -7.50 -8.77
CA LEU A 94 5.60 -6.59 -8.35
C LEU A 94 5.64 -5.26 -9.12
N PRO A 95 5.60 -5.22 -10.47
CA PRO A 95 5.63 -3.95 -11.19
C PRO A 95 4.38 -3.09 -10.95
N TRP A 96 3.19 -3.70 -10.83
CA TRP A 96 1.95 -2.96 -10.54
C TRP A 96 2.00 -2.32 -9.16
N HIS A 97 2.42 -3.06 -8.12
CA HIS A 97 2.53 -2.52 -6.77
C HIS A 97 3.65 -1.47 -6.64
N ARG A 98 4.75 -1.62 -7.38
CA ARG A 98 5.79 -0.57 -7.49
C ARG A 98 5.24 0.72 -8.07
N TRP A 99 4.49 0.64 -9.17
CA TRP A 99 3.79 1.78 -9.74
C TRP A 99 2.77 2.38 -8.75
N TYR A 100 2.01 1.54 -8.07
CA TYR A 100 0.97 1.97 -7.14
C TYR A 100 1.53 2.71 -5.92
N VAL A 101 2.65 2.25 -5.36
CA VAL A 101 3.38 2.97 -4.30
C VAL A 101 3.93 4.31 -4.82
N GLN A 102 4.44 4.36 -6.06
CA GLN A 102 4.88 5.61 -6.67
C GLN A 102 3.72 6.58 -6.91
N LEU A 103 2.56 6.09 -7.33
CA LEU A 103 1.35 6.89 -7.49
C LEU A 103 0.92 7.49 -6.16
N HIS A 104 0.87 6.68 -5.09
CA HIS A 104 0.59 7.18 -3.75
C HIS A 104 1.56 8.29 -3.33
N GLU A 105 2.88 8.07 -3.47
CA GLU A 105 3.88 9.08 -3.19
C GLU A 105 3.65 10.37 -4.00
N ASN A 106 3.33 10.25 -5.30
CA ASN A 106 3.06 11.39 -6.16
C ASN A 106 1.85 12.19 -5.67
N LEU A 107 0.76 11.52 -5.31
CA LEU A 107 -0.46 12.16 -4.79
C LEU A 107 -0.21 12.87 -3.46
N LEU A 108 0.56 12.26 -2.55
CA LEU A 108 0.99 12.92 -1.31
C LEU A 108 1.73 14.23 -1.61
N ARG A 109 2.60 14.24 -2.63
CA ARG A 109 3.37 15.43 -3.03
C ARG A 109 2.50 16.47 -3.71
N SER A 110 1.71 16.08 -4.71
CA SER A 110 0.97 17.00 -5.57
C SER A 110 -0.29 17.55 -4.93
N GLU A 111 -0.99 16.76 -4.12
CA GLU A 111 -2.29 17.15 -3.55
C GLU A 111 -2.21 17.48 -2.05
N CYS A 112 -1.19 16.97 -1.35
CA CYS A 112 -1.02 17.17 0.10
C CYS A 112 0.28 17.89 0.49
N GLY A 113 1.07 18.35 -0.49
CA GLY A 113 2.27 19.15 -0.26
C GLY A 113 3.43 18.39 0.41
N PHE A 114 3.42 17.06 0.38
CA PHE A 114 4.49 16.23 0.93
C PHE A 114 5.81 16.53 0.21
N THR A 115 6.88 16.73 0.97
CA THR A 115 8.23 17.00 0.40
C THR A 115 9.22 15.88 0.65
N GLY A 116 8.97 15.01 1.63
CA GLY A 116 9.76 13.82 1.93
C GLY A 116 9.60 12.72 0.89
N THR A 117 10.16 11.54 1.13
CA THR A 117 10.03 10.35 0.26
C THR A 117 9.18 9.27 0.92
N GLN A 118 8.57 8.38 0.13
CA GLN A 118 7.84 7.22 0.66
C GLN A 118 8.73 6.40 1.62
N PRO A 119 8.37 6.27 2.92
CA PRO A 119 9.07 5.38 3.84
C PRO A 119 8.64 3.93 3.62
N TYR A 120 9.44 3.00 4.15
CA TYR A 120 9.12 1.57 4.17
C TYR A 120 9.20 1.00 5.59
N TRP A 121 8.50 -0.11 5.80
CA TRP A 121 8.53 -0.88 7.03
C TRP A 121 9.33 -2.16 6.83
N ASP A 122 10.51 -2.24 7.42
CA ASP A 122 11.29 -3.49 7.44
C ASP A 122 10.82 -4.39 8.59
N TRP A 123 9.75 -5.14 8.33
CA TRP A 123 9.15 -6.07 9.28
C TRP A 123 10.11 -7.18 9.74
N SER A 124 11.21 -7.44 9.02
CA SER A 124 12.22 -8.42 9.45
C SER A 124 12.99 -7.97 10.70
N ILE A 125 13.14 -6.65 10.91
CA ILE A 125 13.77 -6.09 12.12
C ILE A 125 12.93 -6.44 13.35
N ASP A 126 11.62 -6.22 13.26
CA ASP A 126 10.65 -6.54 14.30
C ASP A 126 10.56 -8.05 14.56
N ALA A 127 10.58 -8.84 13.47
CA ALA A 127 10.54 -10.29 13.52
C ALA A 127 11.74 -10.90 14.24
N ASP A 128 12.95 -10.48 13.86
CA ASP A 128 14.19 -11.01 14.41
C ASP A 128 14.38 -10.60 15.88
N ALA A 129 13.89 -9.40 16.25
CA ALA A 129 13.83 -8.96 17.64
C ALA A 129 12.77 -9.71 18.47
N LYS A 130 11.85 -10.42 17.81
CA LYS A 130 10.65 -11.04 18.41
C LYS A 130 9.79 -10.03 19.18
N ASP A 131 9.69 -8.81 18.63
CA ASP A 131 9.05 -7.68 19.28
C ASP A 131 8.08 -6.94 18.36
N MET A 132 7.47 -7.68 17.43
CA MET A 132 6.49 -7.14 16.46
C MET A 132 5.39 -6.30 17.11
N PRO A 133 4.75 -6.71 18.21
CA PRO A 133 3.68 -5.92 18.84
C PRO A 133 4.11 -4.52 19.31
N ASN A 134 5.40 -4.32 19.58
CA ASN A 134 5.95 -3.04 20.05
C ASN A 134 6.73 -2.29 18.94
N SER A 135 6.50 -2.65 17.67
CA SER A 135 7.06 -1.90 16.54
C SER A 135 6.74 -0.41 16.67
N PRO A 136 7.70 0.51 16.41
CA PRO A 136 7.46 1.95 16.43
C PRO A 136 6.46 2.41 15.35
N LEU A 137 6.09 1.53 14.43
CA LEU A 137 4.99 1.76 13.49
C LEU A 137 3.64 1.82 14.24
N PHE A 138 3.52 1.21 15.41
CA PHE A 138 2.29 1.20 16.22
C PHE A 138 2.25 2.28 17.31
N ASP A 139 3.25 3.16 17.37
CA ASP A 139 3.25 4.30 18.28
C ASP A 139 2.10 5.28 17.93
N PRO A 140 1.33 5.78 18.91
CA PRO A 140 0.18 6.64 18.64
C PRO A 140 0.52 8.09 18.27
N VAL A 141 1.79 8.51 18.37
CA VAL A 141 2.20 9.89 18.07
C VAL A 141 3.07 9.95 16.83
N THR A 142 4.05 9.05 16.76
CA THR A 142 5.08 8.97 15.74
C THR A 142 4.94 7.73 14.86
N GLY A 143 3.81 7.04 14.94
CA GLY A 143 3.43 5.89 14.13
C GLY A 143 1.98 6.00 13.65
N PHE A 144 1.36 4.85 13.44
CA PHE A 144 0.05 4.69 12.80
C PHE A 144 -1.04 4.25 13.79
N GLY A 145 -0.77 4.36 15.10
CA GLY A 145 -1.65 3.82 16.14
C GLY A 145 -1.51 2.31 16.32
N GLY A 146 -2.06 1.79 17.41
CA GLY A 146 -1.98 0.39 17.79
C GLY A 146 -3.08 -0.48 17.21
N ASP A 147 -3.35 -1.58 17.92
CA ASP A 147 -4.41 -2.54 17.62
C ASP A 147 -5.81 -1.95 17.85
N GLY A 148 -6.82 -2.52 17.18
CA GLY A 148 -8.21 -2.15 17.40
C GLY A 148 -8.70 -2.53 18.79
N LYS A 149 -9.55 -1.68 19.39
CA LYS A 149 -10.19 -1.89 20.69
C LYS A 149 -11.68 -2.15 20.52
N ARG A 150 -12.23 -3.03 21.37
CA ARG A 150 -13.68 -3.24 21.44
C ARG A 150 -14.38 -1.94 21.83
N THR A 151 -15.42 -1.59 21.09
CA THR A 151 -16.20 -0.36 21.34
C THR A 151 -17.45 -0.62 22.19
N GLY A 152 -17.87 -1.88 22.27
CA GLY A 152 -19.19 -2.27 22.81
C GLY A 152 -20.35 -2.05 21.83
N SER A 153 -20.08 -1.57 20.61
CA SER A 153 -21.07 -1.49 19.54
C SER A 153 -21.45 -2.89 19.06
N THR A 154 -22.71 -3.05 18.65
CA THR A 154 -23.21 -4.22 17.90
C THR A 154 -23.49 -3.87 16.45
N GLU A 155 -23.18 -2.66 16.02
CA GLU A 155 -23.31 -2.25 14.62
C GLU A 155 -22.17 -2.89 13.80
N PRO A 156 -22.49 -3.64 12.73
CA PRO A 156 -21.49 -4.28 11.89
C PRO A 156 -20.43 -3.30 11.39
N GLY A 157 -19.16 -3.61 11.64
CA GLY A 157 -18.02 -2.77 11.26
C GLY A 157 -17.61 -1.74 12.32
N PHE A 158 -18.27 -1.72 13.48
CA PHE A 158 -17.94 -0.81 14.57
C PHE A 158 -17.60 -1.52 15.86
N GLU A 159 -17.59 -2.85 15.88
CA GLU A 159 -17.34 -3.66 17.08
C GLU A 159 -15.92 -3.47 17.62
N ARG A 160 -14.94 -3.28 16.72
CA ARG A 160 -13.53 -3.10 17.05
C ARG A 160 -12.92 -2.01 16.18
N CYS A 161 -12.41 -0.94 16.79
CA CYS A 161 -11.89 0.23 16.08
C CYS A 161 -10.51 0.60 16.58
N VAL A 162 -9.66 1.13 15.69
CA VAL A 162 -8.44 1.83 16.10
C VAL A 162 -8.83 3.16 16.75
N VAL A 163 -8.41 3.34 18.00
CA VAL A 163 -8.81 4.49 18.86
C VAL A 163 -7.68 5.47 19.15
N ASP A 164 -6.45 5.17 18.71
CA ASP A 164 -5.28 6.02 18.87
C ASP A 164 -4.51 6.19 17.55
N GLY A 165 -3.55 7.11 17.52
CA GLY A 165 -2.84 7.44 16.29
C GLY A 165 -3.56 8.45 15.40
N PRO A 166 -2.89 8.90 14.34
CA PRO A 166 -3.39 9.93 13.43
C PRO A 166 -4.59 9.49 12.57
N PHE A 167 -4.88 8.18 12.53
CA PHE A 167 -6.00 7.60 11.77
C PHE A 167 -7.14 7.12 12.68
N ALA A 168 -7.06 7.34 13.99
CA ALA A 168 -8.11 6.98 14.93
C ALA A 168 -9.48 7.58 14.56
N ASN A 169 -10.56 6.86 14.86
CA ASN A 169 -11.94 7.33 14.64
C ASN A 169 -12.26 7.70 13.18
N THR A 170 -11.52 7.12 12.23
CA THR A 170 -11.80 7.28 10.80
C THR A 170 -12.92 6.32 10.41
N ASN A 171 -13.96 6.84 9.77
CA ASN A 171 -14.97 6.00 9.13
C ASN A 171 -14.60 5.76 7.67
N LEU A 172 -14.77 4.51 7.23
CA LEU A 172 -14.43 4.03 5.91
C LEU A 172 -15.69 3.50 5.22
N THR A 173 -15.80 3.70 3.92
CA THR A 173 -17.00 3.36 3.13
C THR A 173 -16.82 2.11 2.27
N LEU A 174 -15.57 1.72 2.03
CA LEU A 174 -15.18 0.56 1.24
C LEU A 174 -14.65 -0.55 2.16
N ALA A 175 -15.53 -1.33 2.80
CA ALA A 175 -15.14 -2.63 3.35
C ALA A 175 -15.95 -3.73 2.70
N MET A 176 -15.25 -4.79 2.29
CA MET A 176 -15.88 -6.09 2.25
C MET A 176 -15.90 -6.67 3.67
N GLY A 177 -17.04 -6.42 4.31
CA GLY A 177 -17.66 -7.09 5.45
C GLY A 177 -16.81 -7.75 6.51
N TRP A 178 -16.45 -7.07 7.59
CA TRP A 178 -16.27 -7.81 8.85
C TRP A 178 -17.66 -8.33 9.35
N PRO A 179 -17.82 -9.59 9.81
CA PRO A 179 -16.86 -10.70 9.72
C PRO A 179 -16.88 -11.44 8.37
N ASN A 180 -17.90 -11.24 7.52
CA ASN A 180 -18.02 -11.88 6.20
C ASN A 180 -17.34 -11.10 5.07
N MET A 181 -16.02 -11.24 4.95
CA MET A 181 -15.17 -10.39 4.11
C MET A 181 -15.40 -10.54 2.59
N ASN A 182 -16.39 -11.34 2.20
CA ASN A 182 -16.73 -11.65 0.82
C ASN A 182 -18.13 -11.12 0.42
N ASP A 183 -18.83 -10.43 1.33
CA ASP A 183 -20.14 -9.86 1.02
C ASP A 183 -20.01 -8.58 0.21
N ALA A 184 -20.72 -8.51 -0.92
CA ALA A 184 -20.80 -7.30 -1.73
C ALA A 184 -21.67 -6.22 -1.04
N GLY A 185 -21.22 -4.97 -1.08
CA GLY A 185 -22.00 -3.79 -0.68
C GLY A 185 -21.19 -2.76 0.08
N ASN A 186 -21.69 -1.51 0.08
CA ASN A 186 -21.10 -0.42 0.85
C ASN A 186 -21.36 -0.68 2.33
N ARG A 187 -20.29 -0.73 3.13
CA ARG A 187 -20.42 -0.85 4.58
C ARG A 187 -19.57 0.22 5.22
N LEU A 188 -20.27 1.22 5.74
CA LEU A 188 -19.68 2.16 6.66
C LEU A 188 -19.17 1.38 7.88
N HIS A 189 -17.91 1.55 8.20
CA HIS A 189 -17.25 0.92 9.34
C HIS A 189 -16.19 1.87 9.88
N CYS A 190 -15.74 1.65 11.11
CA CYS A 190 -14.55 2.33 11.59
C CYS A 190 -13.29 1.65 11.05
N PHE A 191 -12.21 2.41 10.90
CA PHE A 191 -10.89 1.84 10.63
C PHE A 191 -10.52 0.83 11.73
N THR A 192 -10.21 -0.40 11.31
CA THR A 192 -10.03 -1.53 12.22
C THR A 192 -8.73 -2.28 12.00
N ARG A 193 -8.15 -2.75 13.10
CA ARG A 193 -7.03 -3.69 13.16
C ARG A 193 -7.36 -4.78 14.15
N GLU A 194 -6.82 -5.95 13.89
CA GLU A 194 -6.97 -7.09 14.77
C GLU A 194 -5.70 -7.93 14.72
N PHE A 195 -4.73 -7.52 15.53
CA PHE A 195 -3.41 -8.09 15.53
C PHE A 195 -3.42 -9.61 15.71
N ASN A 196 -2.40 -10.23 15.10
CA ASN A 196 -2.22 -11.68 15.03
C ASN A 196 -3.30 -12.41 14.22
N GLY A 197 -3.91 -11.73 13.22
CA GLY A 197 -4.91 -12.34 12.35
C GLY A 197 -6.23 -12.66 13.02
N GLY A 198 -6.52 -11.99 14.15
CA GLY A 198 -7.67 -12.33 15.00
C GLY A 198 -7.58 -13.74 15.60
N LEU A 199 -6.40 -14.37 15.56
CA LEU A 199 -6.22 -15.73 16.06
C LEU A 199 -6.15 -15.72 17.57
N GLY A 200 -7.23 -16.16 18.19
CA GLY A 200 -7.33 -16.35 19.63
C GLY A 200 -7.83 -15.11 20.35
N GLN A 201 -8.78 -15.34 21.25
CA GLN A 201 -9.27 -14.34 22.19
C GLN A 201 -9.05 -14.85 23.60
N ASP A 202 -8.73 -13.93 24.53
CA ASP A 202 -8.73 -14.26 25.95
C ASP A 202 -10.15 -14.37 26.51
N GLU A 203 -10.28 -14.60 27.81
CA GLU A 203 -11.57 -14.73 28.49
C GLU A 203 -12.46 -13.47 28.43
N ASN A 204 -11.87 -12.31 28.14
CA ASN A 204 -12.57 -11.03 28.00
C ASN A 204 -12.94 -10.74 26.53
N GLY A 205 -12.49 -11.59 25.60
CA GLY A 205 -12.72 -11.42 24.17
C GLY A 205 -11.69 -10.51 23.49
N ASP A 206 -10.60 -10.14 24.16
CA ASP A 206 -9.50 -9.36 23.58
C ASP A 206 -8.54 -10.28 22.81
N SER A 207 -7.93 -9.77 21.73
CA SER A 207 -7.02 -10.60 20.94
C SER A 207 -5.78 -11.02 21.72
N ILE A 208 -5.43 -12.30 21.57
CA ILE A 208 -4.13 -12.81 22.00
C ILE A 208 -3.11 -12.44 20.92
N ILE A 209 -2.39 -11.35 21.14
CA ILE A 209 -1.44 -10.79 20.16
C ILE A 209 -0.26 -11.76 19.89
N GLY A 210 0.19 -12.49 20.91
CA GLY A 210 1.31 -13.42 20.78
C GLY A 210 2.57 -12.75 20.22
N ASP A 211 3.36 -13.51 19.44
CA ASP A 211 4.50 -12.98 18.70
C ASP A 211 4.11 -12.48 17.29
N MET A 212 2.82 -12.41 16.96
CA MET A 212 2.35 -12.07 15.62
C MET A 212 3.00 -12.91 14.50
N GLN A 213 3.33 -14.19 14.76
CA GLN A 213 3.84 -15.13 13.75
C GLN A 213 5.19 -14.70 13.12
N VAL A 214 6.10 -14.10 13.90
CA VAL A 214 7.41 -13.57 13.46
C VAL A 214 8.24 -14.53 12.59
N GLY A 215 8.07 -15.85 12.75
CA GLY A 215 8.81 -16.85 11.98
C GLY A 215 8.60 -16.76 10.46
N ALA A 216 7.48 -16.21 10.02
CA ALA A 216 7.08 -16.16 8.61
C ALA A 216 7.64 -14.97 7.82
N TYR A 217 8.26 -13.99 8.49
CA TYR A 217 8.75 -12.75 7.86
C TYR A 217 10.07 -12.25 8.46
N SER A 218 10.88 -13.18 8.97
CA SER A 218 12.24 -12.94 9.49
C SER A 218 13.27 -12.69 8.38
N SER A 219 14.46 -12.21 8.75
CA SER A 219 15.58 -12.07 7.81
C SER A 219 16.01 -13.41 7.19
N SER A 220 15.80 -14.53 7.90
CA SER A 220 16.04 -15.89 7.39
C SER A 220 15.11 -16.22 6.23
N VAL A 221 13.83 -15.84 6.31
CA VAL A 221 12.87 -16.01 5.20
C VAL A 221 13.30 -15.16 4.01
N MET A 222 13.70 -13.91 4.26
CA MET A 222 14.19 -13.01 3.20
C MET A 222 15.44 -13.53 2.51
N LYS A 223 16.37 -14.15 3.26
CA LYS A 223 17.57 -14.78 2.67
C LYS A 223 17.20 -15.88 1.68
N THR A 224 16.18 -16.68 1.98
CA THR A 224 15.67 -17.70 1.05
C THR A 224 15.11 -17.07 -0.21
N ILE A 225 14.30 -16.01 -0.08
CA ILE A 225 13.69 -15.30 -1.23
C ILE A 225 14.77 -14.71 -2.14
N TYR A 226 15.80 -14.09 -1.58
CA TYR A 226 16.90 -13.53 -2.37
C TYR A 226 17.74 -14.59 -3.10
N GLY A 227 17.64 -15.85 -2.68
CA GLY A 227 18.35 -16.99 -3.25
C GLY A 227 17.69 -17.60 -4.49
N PHE A 228 16.45 -17.24 -4.83
CA PHE A 228 15.81 -17.75 -6.06
C PHE A 228 16.49 -17.19 -7.32
N ASP A 229 16.57 -18.01 -8.37
CA ASP A 229 17.23 -17.65 -9.62
C ASP A 229 16.32 -16.87 -10.57
N THR A 230 15.02 -17.18 -10.56
CA THR A 230 14.02 -16.65 -11.50
C THR A 230 13.06 -15.67 -10.84
N TYR A 231 12.55 -14.72 -11.63
CA TYR A 231 11.51 -13.80 -11.21
C TYR A 231 10.30 -14.53 -10.66
N ARG A 232 9.80 -15.54 -11.40
CA ARG A 232 8.60 -16.30 -11.02
C ARG A 232 8.73 -16.91 -9.63
N ASP A 233 9.80 -17.67 -9.37
CA ASP A 233 9.93 -18.38 -8.09
C ASP A 233 10.12 -17.40 -6.93
N MET A 234 10.89 -16.32 -7.17
CA MET A 234 11.10 -15.25 -6.20
C MET A 234 9.79 -14.50 -5.90
N SER A 235 9.05 -14.06 -6.93
CA SER A 235 7.83 -13.28 -6.77
C SER A 235 6.71 -14.11 -6.14
N SER A 236 6.56 -15.37 -6.56
CA SER A 236 5.58 -16.29 -5.96
C SER A 236 5.88 -16.57 -4.48
N MET A 237 7.15 -16.77 -4.12
CA MET A 237 7.51 -16.91 -2.71
C MET A 237 7.22 -15.61 -1.96
N LEU A 238 7.75 -14.47 -2.40
CA LEU A 238 7.61 -13.17 -1.75
C LEU A 238 6.14 -12.80 -1.52
N GLU A 239 5.27 -13.04 -2.51
CA GLU A 239 3.83 -12.75 -2.44
C GLU A 239 3.10 -13.64 -1.43
N GLY A 240 3.39 -14.94 -1.40
CA GLY A 240 2.79 -15.88 -0.44
C GLY A 240 3.33 -15.66 0.98
N LEU A 241 4.66 -15.56 1.12
CA LEU A 241 5.38 -15.35 2.37
C LEU A 241 6.63 -14.54 2.05
N PRO A 242 6.77 -13.31 2.57
CA PRO A 242 6.06 -12.74 3.72
C PRO A 242 4.87 -11.81 3.43
N HIS A 243 4.61 -11.42 2.18
CA HIS A 243 3.57 -10.42 1.87
C HIS A 243 2.19 -10.78 2.44
N ALA A 244 1.64 -11.95 2.09
CA ALA A 244 0.32 -12.35 2.58
C ALA A 244 0.28 -12.50 4.12
N GLN A 245 1.41 -12.84 4.74
CA GLN A 245 1.49 -12.96 6.19
C GLN A 245 1.41 -11.60 6.87
N ILE A 246 2.08 -10.56 6.35
CA ILE A 246 1.97 -9.21 6.91
C ILE A 246 0.52 -8.70 6.83
N HIS A 247 -0.15 -8.93 5.70
CA HIS A 247 -1.58 -8.65 5.58
C HIS A 247 -2.39 -9.38 6.67
N SER A 248 -2.09 -10.66 6.86
CA SER A 248 -2.79 -11.50 7.83
C SER A 248 -2.55 -11.09 9.28
N ILE A 249 -1.34 -10.65 9.67
CA ILE A 249 -1.04 -10.36 11.09
C ILE A 249 -1.52 -8.98 11.55
N ILE A 250 -1.70 -8.03 10.64
CA ILE A 250 -2.34 -6.74 10.94
C ILE A 250 -3.87 -6.92 10.93
N PHE A 251 -4.38 -7.69 9.96
CA PHE A 251 -5.79 -8.02 9.77
C PHE A 251 -6.69 -6.77 9.77
N GLY A 252 -7.98 -6.94 10.09
CA GLY A 252 -8.96 -5.85 9.99
C GLY A 252 -8.98 -5.29 8.57
N ASP A 253 -8.76 -3.99 8.42
CA ASP A 253 -8.69 -3.33 7.11
C ASP A 253 -7.49 -3.74 6.27
N MET A 254 -6.44 -4.34 6.83
CA MET A 254 -5.29 -4.85 6.07
C MET A 254 -5.56 -6.23 5.43
N GLY A 255 -6.59 -6.95 5.88
CA GLY A 255 -6.88 -8.31 5.44
C GLY A 255 -7.50 -8.44 4.03
N PRO A 256 -8.62 -7.76 3.72
CA PRO A 256 -9.35 -7.96 2.46
C PRO A 256 -8.65 -7.31 1.26
N ALA A 257 -9.19 -7.51 0.05
CA ALA A 257 -8.70 -6.86 -1.17
C ALA A 257 -8.85 -5.31 -1.15
N THR A 258 -9.59 -4.76 -0.19
CA THR A 258 -9.60 -3.34 0.15
C THR A 258 -8.45 -2.94 1.09
N SER A 259 -7.40 -3.76 1.21
CA SER A 259 -6.24 -3.55 2.09
C SER A 259 -5.55 -2.18 2.04
N PRO A 260 -5.59 -1.40 0.95
CA PRO A 260 -5.10 -0.02 0.97
C PRO A 260 -5.86 0.92 1.92
N ASN A 261 -7.00 0.47 2.48
CA ASN A 261 -7.66 1.15 3.60
C ASN A 261 -6.74 1.23 4.83
N GLU A 262 -5.86 0.26 5.04
CA GLU A 262 -4.86 0.28 6.10
C GLU A 262 -3.71 1.24 5.70
N PRO A 263 -3.45 2.32 6.45
CA PRO A 263 -2.32 3.22 6.19
C PRO A 263 -0.95 2.53 6.06
N LEU A 264 -0.72 1.44 6.81
CA LEU A 264 0.52 0.66 6.74
C LEU A 264 0.71 -0.09 5.41
N PHE A 265 -0.34 -0.24 4.58
CA PHE A 265 -0.28 -0.87 3.26
C PHE A 265 0.89 -0.32 2.42
N PHE A 266 1.00 1.01 2.33
CA PHE A 266 2.01 1.64 1.47
C PHE A 266 3.44 1.46 2.01
N LEU A 267 3.62 1.35 3.33
CA LEU A 267 4.92 1.08 3.93
C LEU A 267 5.30 -0.41 3.78
N HIS A 268 4.31 -1.29 3.90
CA HIS A 268 4.46 -2.72 3.64
C HIS A 268 4.89 -2.96 2.19
N HIS A 269 4.13 -2.44 1.22
CA HIS A 269 4.43 -2.60 -0.21
C HIS A 269 5.70 -1.84 -0.64
N ALA A 270 6.07 -0.75 0.03
CA ALA A 270 7.38 -0.15 -0.17
C ALA A 270 8.53 -1.09 0.24
N ASN A 271 8.35 -1.96 1.24
CA ASN A 271 9.35 -2.98 1.60
C ASN A 271 9.29 -4.22 0.68
N VAL A 272 8.11 -4.59 0.18
CA VAL A 272 7.98 -5.60 -0.89
C VAL A 272 8.74 -5.14 -2.14
N ASP A 273 8.58 -3.88 -2.52
CA ASP A 273 9.32 -3.25 -3.61
C ASP A 273 10.84 -3.23 -3.36
N ARG A 274 11.26 -2.88 -2.13
CA ARG A 274 12.66 -2.95 -1.69
C ARG A 274 13.23 -4.36 -1.83
N ALA A 275 12.48 -5.38 -1.44
CA ALA A 275 12.90 -6.77 -1.54
C ALA A 275 13.10 -7.18 -3.01
N TRP A 276 12.20 -6.79 -3.91
CA TRP A 276 12.37 -7.03 -5.33
C TRP A 276 13.59 -6.29 -5.90
N ALA A 277 13.75 -5.01 -5.60
CA ALA A 277 14.91 -4.23 -6.03
C ALA A 277 16.24 -4.84 -5.54
N LYS A 278 16.28 -5.35 -4.30
CA LYS A 278 17.43 -6.06 -3.73
C LYS A 278 17.71 -7.36 -4.47
N TRP A 279 16.68 -8.16 -4.78
CA TRP A 279 16.84 -9.37 -5.59
C TRP A 279 17.36 -9.05 -6.98
N GLN A 280 16.82 -8.01 -7.64
CA GLN A 280 17.29 -7.58 -8.95
C GLN A 280 18.78 -7.21 -8.92
N GLY A 281 19.24 -6.55 -7.85
CA GLY A 281 20.66 -6.29 -7.59
C GLY A 281 21.37 -5.52 -8.71
N ARG A 282 20.60 -4.82 -9.56
CA ARG A 282 21.04 -4.23 -10.84
C ARG A 282 21.69 -5.21 -11.82
N ASN A 283 21.44 -6.50 -11.66
CA ASN A 283 21.87 -7.52 -12.59
C ASN A 283 21.00 -7.42 -13.87
N ALA A 284 21.63 -7.24 -15.03
CA ALA A 284 20.92 -7.05 -16.30
C ALA A 284 19.95 -8.20 -16.62
N THR A 285 20.31 -9.45 -16.27
CA THR A 285 19.43 -10.60 -16.44
C THR A 285 18.18 -10.46 -15.58
N ARG A 286 18.33 -10.14 -14.28
CA ARG A 286 17.19 -9.99 -13.36
C ARG A 286 16.35 -8.72 -13.58
N LEU A 287 16.95 -7.68 -14.15
CA LEU A 287 16.21 -6.48 -14.59
C LEU A 287 15.37 -6.77 -15.84
N ALA A 288 15.77 -7.73 -16.67
CA ALA A 288 15.00 -8.18 -17.84
C ALA A 288 14.10 -9.39 -17.55
N ASP A 289 14.24 -10.01 -16.38
CA ASP A 289 13.47 -11.19 -15.99
C ASP A 289 12.07 -10.79 -15.52
N TYR A 290 11.09 -11.08 -16.38
CA TYR A 290 9.67 -10.92 -16.13
C TYR A 290 8.95 -12.03 -16.88
N THR A 291 8.50 -13.03 -16.14
CA THR A 291 7.91 -14.24 -16.69
C THR A 291 6.56 -14.52 -16.07
N GLY A 292 5.62 -14.92 -16.92
CA GLY A 292 4.31 -15.39 -16.50
C GLY A 292 4.34 -16.79 -15.93
N PHE A 293 3.17 -17.27 -15.48
CA PHE A 293 3.05 -18.62 -14.94
C PHE A 293 3.39 -19.65 -16.03
N ASN A 294 4.29 -20.59 -15.74
CA ASN A 294 4.60 -21.67 -16.67
C ASN A 294 4.88 -22.97 -15.89
N ASP A 295 4.03 -23.97 -16.06
CA ASP A 295 4.24 -25.33 -15.57
C ASP A 295 3.94 -26.38 -16.67
N ALA A 296 3.99 -27.66 -16.31
CA ALA A 296 3.75 -28.75 -17.26
C ALA A 296 2.32 -28.78 -17.84
N ALA A 297 1.35 -28.13 -17.19
CA ALA A 297 -0.08 -28.19 -17.53
C ALA A 297 -0.64 -26.86 -18.06
N ARG A 298 -0.02 -25.72 -17.75
CA ARG A 298 -0.52 -24.39 -18.10
C ARG A 298 0.62 -23.38 -18.26
N THR A 299 0.55 -22.62 -19.36
CA THR A 299 1.39 -21.43 -19.59
C THR A 299 0.49 -20.20 -19.69
N ILE A 300 0.77 -19.19 -18.87
CA ILE A 300 0.26 -17.83 -18.96
C ILE A 300 1.46 -16.97 -19.36
N PRO A 301 1.53 -16.47 -20.61
CA PRO A 301 2.65 -15.64 -21.03
C PRO A 301 2.62 -14.28 -20.31
N ALA A 302 3.80 -13.69 -20.14
CA ALA A 302 3.95 -12.29 -19.73
C ALA A 302 5.17 -11.70 -20.44
N SER A 303 5.13 -10.39 -20.68
CA SER A 303 6.16 -9.64 -21.38
C SER A 303 6.39 -8.31 -20.68
N ILE A 304 7.65 -7.86 -20.62
CA ILE A 304 7.98 -6.52 -20.10
C ILE A 304 7.31 -5.40 -20.93
N ASN A 305 6.78 -5.69 -22.12
CA ASN A 305 6.05 -4.72 -22.92
C ASN A 305 4.54 -4.69 -22.64
N ASP A 306 4.06 -5.52 -21.71
CA ASP A 306 2.65 -5.53 -21.33
C ASP A 306 2.27 -4.22 -20.63
N ALA A 307 1.06 -3.75 -20.94
CA ALA A 307 0.44 -2.64 -20.23
C ALA A 307 -0.17 -3.14 -18.92
N MET A 308 -0.01 -2.35 -17.86
CA MET A 308 -0.56 -2.66 -16.54
C MET A 308 -1.95 -2.01 -16.41
N PRO A 309 -3.00 -2.77 -16.04
CA PRO A 309 -4.34 -2.21 -15.89
C PRO A 309 -4.37 -1.22 -14.71
N ILE A 310 -4.96 -0.05 -14.93
CA ILE A 310 -5.04 1.02 -13.90
C ILE A 310 -6.45 1.59 -13.70
N MET A 311 -7.44 1.06 -14.43
CA MET A 311 -8.81 1.57 -14.46
C MET A 311 -8.84 3.09 -14.69
N GLN A 312 -9.27 3.89 -13.71
CA GLN A 312 -9.38 5.36 -13.85
C GLN A 312 -8.26 6.14 -13.15
N LEU A 313 -7.25 5.47 -12.57
CA LEU A 313 -6.17 6.13 -11.83
C LEU A 313 -5.19 6.92 -12.71
N GLY A 314 -5.30 6.81 -14.03
CA GLY A 314 -4.52 7.60 -14.98
C GLY A 314 -5.10 7.49 -16.39
N ASP A 315 -4.59 8.34 -17.29
CA ASP A 315 -5.07 8.40 -18.67
C ASP A 315 -4.36 7.40 -19.59
N VAL A 316 -3.19 6.90 -19.16
CA VAL A 316 -2.34 5.99 -19.94
C VAL A 316 -1.88 4.86 -19.03
N GLU A 317 -2.08 3.63 -19.47
CA GLU A 317 -1.60 2.44 -18.78
C GLU A 317 -0.06 2.43 -18.74
N PRO A 318 0.55 2.23 -17.57
CA PRO A 318 2.00 2.13 -17.46
C PRO A 318 2.48 0.81 -18.07
N ILE A 319 3.66 0.82 -18.70
CA ILE A 319 4.25 -0.37 -19.31
C ILE A 319 5.26 -0.99 -18.35
N VAL A 320 5.21 -2.32 -18.16
CA VAL A 320 6.03 -3.06 -17.18
C VAL A 320 7.52 -2.68 -17.25
N LYS A 321 8.11 -2.60 -18.46
CA LYS A 321 9.53 -2.28 -18.68
C LYS A 321 9.97 -0.99 -17.98
N ASP A 322 9.08 -0.01 -17.84
CA ASP A 322 9.38 1.29 -17.26
C ASP A 322 9.47 1.24 -15.71
N TYR A 323 9.07 0.11 -15.12
CA TYR A 323 9.06 -0.16 -13.68
C TYR A 323 10.03 -1.28 -13.29
N MET A 324 10.85 -1.77 -14.21
CA MET A 324 11.80 -2.84 -13.90
C MET A 324 13.05 -2.34 -13.15
N ASP A 325 13.43 -1.06 -13.25
CA ASP A 325 14.60 -0.50 -12.56
C ASP A 325 14.23 0.76 -11.75
N ILE A 326 14.38 0.66 -10.42
CA ILE A 326 14.09 1.77 -9.51
C ILE A 326 15.00 3.00 -9.73
N GLN A 327 16.22 2.81 -10.25
CA GLN A 327 17.09 3.94 -10.55
C GLN A 327 16.67 4.67 -11.82
N ALA A 328 16.14 3.93 -12.80
CA ALA A 328 15.45 4.56 -13.92
C ALA A 328 14.20 5.32 -13.44
N MET A 329 13.60 4.92 -12.31
CA MET A 329 12.49 5.61 -11.63
C MET A 329 12.97 6.71 -10.66
N CYS A 330 14.27 7.03 -10.65
CA CYS A 330 14.84 8.09 -9.80
C CYS A 330 14.78 7.87 -8.28
N TYR A 331 14.72 6.63 -7.80
CA TYR A 331 14.81 6.36 -6.35
C TYR A 331 15.68 5.16 -5.99
N SER A 332 16.09 5.12 -4.73
CA SER A 332 16.76 4.00 -4.07
C SER A 332 16.20 3.78 -2.68
N TYR A 333 16.51 2.64 -2.08
CA TYR A 333 16.26 2.39 -0.67
C TYR A 333 17.52 2.66 0.14
N SER A 334 17.36 3.17 1.37
CA SER A 334 18.47 3.25 2.30
C SER A 334 19.05 1.86 2.58
N SER A 335 20.36 1.82 2.79
CA SER A 335 21.07 0.63 3.19
C SER A 335 20.87 0.41 4.70
N SER A 336 19.66 0.04 5.11
CA SER A 336 19.46 -0.40 6.50
C SER A 336 20.12 -1.78 6.68
N THR A 337 20.99 -1.83 7.68
CA THR A 337 22.07 -2.80 8.00
C THR A 337 21.70 -4.28 7.98
#